data_AF-A0A936AB96-F1
#
_entry.id   AF-A0A936AB96-F1
#
_cell.length_a   1.000
_cell.length_b   1.000
_cell.length_c   1.000
_cell.angle_alpha   90.00
_cell.angle_beta   90.00
_cell.angle_gamma   90.00
#
_symmetry.space_group_name_H-M   'P 1'
#
loop_
_entity.id
_entity.type
_entity.pdbx_description
1 polymer ?
#
loop_
_entity_poly.entity_id
_entity_poly.type
_entity_poly.pdbx_seq_one_letter_code
_entity_poly.pdbx_strand_id
1 'polypeptide(L)'
;MGAVTQIQTSQELRRPDGLKVIGPNTLAIAEGGAGGLSVISVEGDTAHVQRVPAGLRLCDNFCAPPGSAWVVEGQSDHFGIQLMLGQMLIRPLEL
;
A
#
# COMPACT_ATOMS: atom_id res chain seq x y z
N MET A 1 -11.01 -14.33 23.58
CA MET A 1 -10.98 -14.80 22.18
C MET A 1 -11.10 -13.58 21.28
N GLY A 2 -10.32 -13.50 20.21
CA GLY A 2 -10.53 -12.50 19.17
C GLY A 2 -11.63 -12.94 18.21
N ALA A 3 -12.49 -12.02 17.78
CA ALA A 3 -13.42 -12.23 16.67
C ALA A 3 -12.84 -11.56 15.42
N VAL A 4 -13.08 -12.14 14.25
CA VAL A 4 -12.81 -11.45 12.98
C VAL A 4 -13.80 -10.30 12.88
N THR A 5 -13.29 -9.07 12.83
CA THR A 5 -14.08 -7.85 12.65
C THR A 5 -13.80 -7.28 11.27
N GLN A 6 -14.86 -7.05 10.51
CA GLN A 6 -14.75 -6.28 9.27
C GLN A 6 -14.57 -4.81 9.61
N ILE A 7 -13.57 -4.17 9.00
CA ILE A 7 -13.32 -2.74 9.15
C ILE A 7 -13.96 -1.98 7.99
N GLN A 8 -14.84 -1.03 8.29
CA GLN A 8 -15.47 -0.14 7.32
C GLN A 8 -14.52 1.01 6.98
N THR A 9 -14.03 1.06 5.73
CA THR A 9 -13.11 2.11 5.29
C THR A 9 -13.85 3.37 4.80
N SER A 10 -13.29 4.55 5.05
CA SER A 10 -13.87 5.84 4.61
C SER A 10 -13.86 6.04 3.09
N GLN A 11 -13.04 5.26 2.37
CA GLN A 11 -13.02 5.15 0.92
C GLN A 11 -12.53 3.76 0.51
N GLU A 12 -12.72 3.39 -0.75
CA GLU A 12 -12.25 2.12 -1.30
C GLU A 12 -10.71 2.00 -1.26
N LEU A 13 -10.23 0.78 -1.10
CA LEU A 13 -8.84 0.40 -1.40
C LEU A 13 -8.75 -0.14 -2.83
N ARG A 14 -7.73 0.27 -3.58
CA ARG A 14 -7.59 0.03 -5.02
C ARG A 14 -6.47 -0.96 -5.30
N ARG A 15 -6.86 -2.23 -5.50
CA ARG A 15 -5.94 -3.36 -5.69
C ARG A 15 -4.88 -3.40 -4.57
N PRO A 16 -5.32 -3.60 -3.32
CA PRO A 16 -4.42 -3.67 -2.17
C PRO A 16 -3.52 -4.91 -2.28
N ASP A 17 -2.22 -4.75 -2.06
CA ASP A 17 -1.24 -5.84 -2.20
C ASP A 17 -0.42 -6.06 -0.92
N GLY A 18 0.52 -5.17 -0.61
CA GLY A 18 1.31 -5.24 0.64
C GLY A 18 0.70 -4.42 1.78
N LEU A 19 0.37 -5.02 2.93
CA LEU A 19 -0.11 -4.34 4.16
C LEU A 19 0.95 -4.42 5.27
N LYS A 20 1.17 -3.33 6.02
CA LYS A 20 2.01 -3.31 7.23
C LYS A 20 1.39 -2.47 8.34
N VAL A 21 1.65 -2.84 9.58
CA VAL A 21 1.45 -1.97 10.75
C VAL A 21 2.62 -0.98 10.79
N ILE A 22 2.32 0.32 10.82
CA ILE A 22 3.32 1.39 10.86
C ILE A 22 3.23 2.26 12.13
N GLY A 23 2.23 2.02 12.97
CA GLY A 23 2.06 2.69 14.26
C GLY A 23 0.88 2.12 15.05
N PRO A 24 0.64 2.64 16.27
CA PRO A 24 -0.55 2.29 17.05
C PRO A 24 -1.81 2.61 16.25
N ASN A 25 -2.64 1.59 16.00
CA ASN A 25 -3.87 1.71 15.19
C ASN A 25 -3.65 2.26 13.78
N THR A 26 -2.41 2.27 13.28
CA THR A 26 -2.08 2.82 11.96
C THR A 26 -1.45 1.76 11.08
N LEU A 27 -2.06 1.54 9.93
CA LEU A 27 -1.57 0.65 8.89
C LEU A 27 -1.14 1.46 7.66
N ALA A 28 -0.26 0.89 6.85
CA ALA A 28 -0.01 1.35 5.50
C ALA A 28 -0.22 0.18 4.53
N ILE A 29 -0.77 0.48 3.36
CA ILE A 29 -1.01 -0.50 2.32
C ILE A 29 -0.51 0.00 0.97
N ALA A 30 0.21 -0.83 0.24
CA ALA A 30 0.53 -0.60 -1.17
C ALA A 30 -0.73 -0.77 -2.01
N GLU A 31 -1.04 0.24 -2.82
CA GLU A 31 -2.21 0.26 -3.68
C GLU A 31 -1.79 0.18 -5.14
N GLY A 32 -1.84 -1.03 -5.70
CA GLY A 32 -1.52 -1.30 -7.10
C GLY A 32 -2.33 -0.44 -8.06
N GLY A 33 -3.63 -0.28 -7.78
CA GLY A 33 -4.56 0.46 -8.63
C GLY A 33 -4.53 1.97 -8.41
N ALA A 34 -3.77 2.47 -7.44
CA ALA A 34 -3.65 3.89 -7.14
C ALA A 34 -2.23 4.43 -7.33
N GLY A 35 -1.23 3.57 -7.53
CA GLY A 35 0.14 4.01 -7.85
C GLY A 35 0.89 4.62 -6.67
N GLY A 36 0.62 4.16 -5.45
CA GLY A 36 1.18 4.70 -4.22
C GLY A 36 0.83 3.89 -2.98
N LEU A 37 0.75 4.57 -1.83
CA LEU A 37 0.31 3.98 -0.56
C LEU A 37 -1.05 4.52 -0.15
N SER A 38 -1.72 3.80 0.74
CA SER A 38 -2.76 4.35 1.60
C SER A 38 -2.35 4.16 3.06
N VAL A 39 -2.40 5.24 3.85
CA VAL A 39 -2.28 5.23 5.31
C VAL A 39 -3.69 5.06 5.89
N ILE A 40 -3.84 4.15 6.84
CA ILE A 40 -5.12 3.72 7.38
C ILE A 40 -5.09 3.89 8.89
N SER A 41 -5.90 4.80 9.41
CA SER A 41 -6.11 4.97 10.86
C SER A 41 -7.36 4.20 11.28
N VAL A 42 -7.22 3.25 12.19
CA VAL A 42 -8.30 2.35 12.63
C VAL A 42 -8.89 2.81 13.95
N GLU A 43 -10.22 2.93 14.00
CA GLU A 43 -10.98 3.28 15.19
C GLU A 43 -12.17 2.33 15.32
N GLY A 44 -12.05 1.35 16.23
CA GLY A 44 -13.06 0.31 16.42
C GLY A 44 -13.22 -0.57 15.19
N ASP A 45 -14.41 -0.55 14.59
CA ASP A 45 -14.76 -1.23 13.35
C ASP A 45 -14.74 -0.31 12.12
N THR A 46 -14.17 0.89 12.25
CA THR A 46 -14.02 1.85 11.15
C THR A 46 -12.57 2.20 10.89
N ALA A 47 -12.27 2.69 9.69
CA ALA A 47 -10.96 3.21 9.36
C ALA A 47 -11.02 4.42 8.43
N HIS A 48 -10.23 5.45 8.76
CA HIS A 48 -9.95 6.54 7.85
C HIS A 48 -8.81 6.17 6.93
N VAL A 49 -9.03 6.27 5.62
CA VAL A 49 -8.03 5.97 4.59
C VAL A 49 -7.55 7.29 4.00
N GLN A 50 -6.23 7.55 4.06
CA GLN A 50 -5.56 8.66 3.40
C GLN A 50 -4.61 8.12 2.33
N ARG A 51 -4.86 8.50 1.08
CA ARG A 51 -4.03 8.08 -0.05
C ARG A 51 -2.81 8.98 -0.19
N VAL A 52 -1.63 8.36 -0.35
CA VAL A 52 -0.34 9.00 -0.58
C VAL A 52 0.14 8.60 -1.98
N PRO A 53 -0.09 9.43 -3.01
CA PRO A 53 0.29 9.09 -4.38
C PRO A 53 1.82 9.12 -4.55
N ALA A 54 2.37 8.12 -5.24
CA ALA A 54 3.80 8.07 -5.58
C ALA A 54 4.05 8.29 -7.09
N GLY A 55 2.97 8.36 -7.89
CA GLY A 55 3.03 8.47 -9.34
C GLY A 55 3.55 7.19 -10.02
N LEU A 56 3.38 6.04 -9.38
CA LEU A 56 3.72 4.74 -9.94
C LEU A 56 2.55 4.18 -10.75
N ARG A 57 2.84 3.31 -11.71
CA ARG A 57 1.81 2.62 -12.49
C ARG A 57 1.19 1.46 -11.73
N LEU A 58 2.02 0.76 -10.95
CA LEU A 58 1.64 -0.32 -10.04
C LEU A 58 2.51 -0.24 -8.79
N CYS A 59 1.90 -0.25 -7.60
CA CYS A 59 2.61 -0.37 -6.33
C CYS A 59 2.33 -1.75 -5.72
N ASP A 60 3.30 -2.65 -5.81
CA ASP A 60 3.12 -4.06 -5.36
C ASP A 60 3.56 -4.23 -3.91
N ASN A 61 4.57 -3.48 -3.46
CA ASN A 61 5.10 -3.61 -2.10
C ASN A 61 5.80 -2.34 -1.62
N PHE A 62 6.14 -2.30 -0.34
CA PHE A 62 6.85 -1.19 0.26
C PHE A 62 7.66 -1.61 1.50
N CYS A 63 8.56 -0.73 1.94
CA CYS A 63 9.20 -0.73 3.24
C CYS A 63 8.84 0.59 3.95
N ALA A 64 8.61 0.57 5.26
CA ALA A 64 8.26 1.77 6.02
C ALA A 64 9.02 1.78 7.37
N PRO A 65 10.25 2.31 7.44
CA PRO A 65 10.83 2.68 8.72
C PRO A 65 10.05 3.86 9.35
N PRO A 66 10.36 4.23 10.60
CA PRO A 66 9.78 5.41 11.21
C PRO A 66 9.98 6.67 10.35
N GLY A 67 8.87 7.39 10.07
CA GLY A 67 8.87 8.69 9.39
C GLY A 67 9.13 8.67 7.88
N SER A 68 9.29 7.50 7.25
CA SER A 68 9.44 7.42 5.80
C SER A 68 8.94 6.09 5.24
N ALA A 69 8.66 6.06 3.94
CA ALA A 69 8.39 4.83 3.23
C ALA A 69 9.11 4.78 1.88
N TRP A 70 9.47 3.58 1.45
CA TRP A 70 9.98 3.27 0.13
C TRP A 70 9.03 2.32 -0.56
N VAL A 71 8.45 2.77 -1.66
CA VAL A 71 7.53 1.97 -2.48
C VAL A 71 8.27 1.30 -3.64
N VAL A 72 7.78 0.13 -4.04
CA VAL A 72 8.31 -0.64 -5.16
C VAL A 72 7.30 -0.64 -6.30
N GLU A 73 7.74 -0.19 -7.47
CA GLU A 73 6.93 -0.33 -8.68
C GLU A 73 6.95 -1.76 -9.21
N GLY A 74 5.78 -2.37 -9.28
CA GLY A 74 5.56 -3.69 -9.85
C GLY A 74 5.50 -3.68 -11.37
N GLN A 75 5.95 -4.77 -12.00
CA GLN A 75 5.68 -5.03 -13.43
C GLN A 75 4.79 -6.27 -13.59
N SER A 76 3.97 -6.58 -12.57
CA SER A 76 3.16 -7.80 -12.52
C SER A 76 2.10 -7.89 -13.62
N ASP A 77 1.79 -6.79 -14.30
CA ASP A 77 0.92 -6.75 -15.48
C ASP A 77 1.67 -6.86 -16.82
N HIS A 78 3.00 -7.00 -16.81
CA HIS A 78 3.81 -7.35 -17.97
C HIS A 78 3.93 -8.87 -18.17
N PHE A 79 3.34 -9.71 -17.30
CA PHE A 79 3.37 -11.17 -17.45
C PHE A 79 2.40 -11.67 -18.53
N GLY A 80 2.72 -11.33 -19.78
CA GLY A 80 2.21 -11.94 -21.00
C GLY A 80 3.36 -12.13 -21.98
N ILE A 81 3.96 -13.33 -21.99
CA ILE A 81 4.99 -13.81 -22.94
C ILE A 81 6.28 -12.95 -23.02
N GLN A 82 7.37 -13.54 -22.52
CA GLN A 82 8.78 -13.23 -22.81
C GLN A 82 9.50 -12.15 -21.96
N LEU A 83 10.22 -12.66 -20.95
CA LEU A 83 11.45 -12.15 -20.32
C LEU A 83 11.88 -10.70 -20.66
N MET A 84 11.81 -9.82 -19.66
CA MET A 84 12.84 -8.80 -19.43
C MET A 84 13.11 -8.64 -17.93
N LEU A 85 14.40 -8.44 -17.60
CA LEU A 85 14.91 -8.17 -16.27
C LEU A 85 14.24 -6.92 -15.70
N GLY A 86 13.46 -7.10 -14.63
CA GLY A 86 12.68 -6.05 -13.99
C GLY A 86 13.58 -4.93 -13.45
N GLN A 87 13.28 -3.70 -13.85
CA GLN A 87 13.80 -2.51 -13.17
C GLN A 87 12.91 -2.22 -11.96
N MET A 88 13.46 -2.34 -10.77
CA MET A 88 12.83 -1.93 -9.52
C MET A 88 13.04 -0.43 -9.34
N LEU A 89 11.99 0.38 -9.52
CA LEU A 89 12.02 1.80 -9.17
C LEU A 89 11.58 1.98 -7.71
N ILE A 90 12.45 2.56 -6.89
CA ILE A 90 12.18 2.86 -5.49
C ILE A 90 12.00 4.37 -5.32
N ARG A 91 10.93 4.81 -4.65
CA ARG A 91 10.70 6.22 -4.32
C ARG A 91 10.47 6.42 -2.81
N PRO A 92 11.14 7.40 -2.17
CA PRO A 92 10.82 7.80 -0.81
C PRO A 92 9.48 8.55 -0.75
N LEU A 93 8.74 8.34 0.34
CA LEU A 93 7.51 9.04 0.71
C LEU A 93 7.63 9.50 2.17
N GLU A 94 7.13 10.70 2.44
CA GLU A 94 6.89 11.18 3.81
C GLU A 94 5.46 10.79 4.21
N LEU A 95 5.32 10.20 5.40
CA LEU A 95 4.07 9.68 5.95
C LEU A 95 3.52 10.59 7.04
#